data_AF-A0A438HBE0-F1
#
_entry.id   AF-A0A438HBE0-F1
#
_cell.length_a   1.000
_cell.length_b   1.000
_cell.length_c   1.000
_cell.angle_alpha   90.00
_cell.angle_beta   90.00
_cell.angle_gamma   90.00
#
_symmetry.space_group_name_H-M   'P 1'
#
loop_
_entity.id
_entity.type
_entity.pdbx_description
1 polymer ?
#
loop_
_entity_poly.entity_id
_entity_poly.type
_entity_poly.pdbx_seq_one_letter_code
_entity_poly.pdbx_strand_id
1 'polypeptide(L)'
;MGERERAREGERECDGECDGEQGENSSAPRSRRTECSFAVESKAFEIVVDDRKGKLQVLIVEKKGGVSSWVRLGSDSLGFFLEGLNLCIKDEKEARWGREWKEQGRMYSMT
;
A
#
# COMPACT_ATOMS: atom_id res chain seq x y z
N MET A 1 -0.72 46.47 1.37
CA MET A 1 -1.96 45.67 1.36
C MET A 1 -2.12 45.05 -0.01
N GLY A 2 -2.36 43.74 -0.08
CA GLY A 2 -2.55 43.02 -1.33
C GLY A 2 -2.01 41.59 -1.21
N GLU A 3 -2.62 40.81 -0.33
CA GLU A 3 -2.30 39.40 -0.09
C GLU A 3 -2.52 38.57 -1.36
N ARG A 4 -1.60 37.65 -1.60
CA ARG A 4 -1.63 36.69 -2.70
C ARG A 4 -2.33 35.43 -2.22
N GLU A 5 -3.64 35.37 -2.36
CA GLU A 5 -4.39 34.13 -2.13
C GLU A 5 -4.39 33.29 -3.41
N ARG A 6 -3.70 32.15 -3.37
CA ARG A 6 -3.93 31.04 -4.32
C ARG A 6 -4.77 30.00 -3.59
N ALA A 7 -6.09 30.12 -3.71
CA ALA A 7 -6.99 29.01 -3.44
C ALA A 7 -6.70 27.89 -4.46
N ARG A 8 -6.31 26.72 -3.97
CA ARG A 8 -6.42 25.46 -4.70
C ARG A 8 -7.19 24.50 -3.81
N GLU A 9 -8.49 24.70 -3.80
CA GLU A 9 -9.43 23.62 -3.50
C GLU A 9 -9.28 22.56 -4.59
N GLY A 10 -9.13 21.32 -4.15
CA GLY A 10 -8.91 20.17 -5.01
C GLY A 10 -8.92 18.92 -4.17
N GLU A 11 -9.91 18.81 -3.29
CA GLU A 11 -10.30 17.53 -2.70
C GLU A 11 -10.76 16.65 -3.86
N ARG A 12 -9.92 15.69 -4.25
CA ARG A 12 -10.35 14.57 -5.08
C ARG A 12 -10.52 13.40 -4.14
N GLU A 13 -11.75 13.23 -3.69
CA GLU A 13 -12.22 11.97 -3.14
C GLU A 13 -12.09 10.92 -4.25
N CYS A 14 -11.28 9.90 -4.00
CA CYS A 14 -11.15 8.75 -4.90
C CYS A 14 -12.33 7.80 -4.64
N ASP A 15 -13.50 8.13 -5.18
CA ASP A 15 -14.69 7.26 -5.17
C ASP A 15 -14.66 6.28 -6.36
N GLY A 16 -13.49 5.66 -6.57
CA GLY A 16 -13.26 4.73 -7.67
C GLY A 16 -13.45 3.29 -7.22
N GLU A 17 -14.69 2.79 -7.23
CA GLU A 17 -14.93 1.35 -7.31
C GLU A 17 -14.23 0.80 -8.56
N CYS A 18 -13.26 -0.10 -8.35
CA CYS A 18 -12.59 -0.79 -9.45
C CYS A 18 -13.53 -1.87 -10.01
N ASP A 19 -14.52 -1.45 -10.80
CA ASP A 19 -15.31 -2.37 -11.60
C ASP A 19 -14.46 -2.90 -12.76
N GLY A 20 -13.82 -4.03 -12.50
CA GLY A 20 -13.11 -4.81 -13.50
C GLY A 20 -14.09 -5.55 -14.39
N GLU A 21 -14.79 -4.84 -15.28
CA GLU A 21 -15.67 -5.49 -16.25
C GLU A 21 -14.87 -6.19 -17.35
N GLN A 22 -15.11 -7.50 -17.41
CA GLN A 22 -14.36 -8.51 -18.11
C GLN A 22 -14.74 -8.54 -19.60
N GLY A 23 -13.96 -7.87 -20.44
CA GLY A 23 -13.98 -8.09 -21.89
C GLY A 23 -13.30 -9.42 -22.23
N GLU A 24 -14.10 -10.41 -22.63
CA GLU A 24 -13.63 -11.71 -23.11
C GLU A 24 -12.82 -11.58 -24.43
N ASN A 25 -11.95 -12.57 -24.63
CA ASN A 25 -11.15 -12.84 -25.84
C ASN A 25 -9.74 -12.23 -25.92
N SER A 26 -8.77 -12.89 -25.28
CA SER A 26 -7.45 -13.20 -25.89
C SER A 26 -6.61 -14.10 -24.97
N SER A 27 -6.13 -15.19 -25.55
CA SER A 27 -5.41 -16.31 -24.96
C SER A 27 -3.95 -15.99 -24.57
N ALA A 28 -3.75 -15.40 -23.39
CA ALA A 28 -2.47 -15.44 -22.68
C ALA A 28 -2.73 -15.37 -21.16
N PRO A 29 -1.94 -16.02 -20.29
CA PRO A 29 -2.00 -15.77 -18.86
C PRO A 29 -1.53 -14.33 -18.63
N ARG A 30 -2.49 -13.40 -18.66
CA ARG A 30 -2.27 -12.01 -18.34
C ARG A 30 -1.85 -11.97 -16.87
N SER A 31 -0.56 -11.72 -16.65
CA SER A 31 -0.04 -11.21 -15.39
C SER A 31 -1.03 -10.15 -14.87
N ARG A 32 -1.80 -10.49 -13.84
CA ARG A 32 -2.80 -9.59 -13.24
C ARG A 32 -2.04 -8.56 -12.42
N ARG A 33 -1.41 -7.60 -13.10
CA ARG A 33 -0.75 -6.48 -12.47
C ARG A 33 -1.78 -5.41 -12.19
N THR A 34 -1.91 -5.03 -10.93
CA THR A 34 -2.79 -3.94 -10.47
C THR A 34 -1.92 -2.84 -9.88
N GLU A 35 -2.26 -1.59 -10.14
CA GLU A 35 -1.54 -0.44 -9.63
C GLU A 35 -2.52 0.57 -9.06
N CYS A 36 -2.22 1.11 -7.89
CA CYS A 36 -2.98 2.22 -7.32
C CYS A 36 -2.02 3.23 -6.68
N SER A 37 -2.49 4.46 -6.52
CA SER A 37 -1.71 5.54 -5.92
C SER A 37 -2.58 6.44 -5.07
N PHE A 38 -2.03 6.94 -3.98
CA PHE A 38 -2.68 7.92 -3.12
C PHE A 38 -1.64 8.86 -2.53
N ALA A 39 -2.08 10.01 -2.02
CA ALA A 39 -1.22 11.00 -1.39
C ALA A 39 -1.58 11.18 0.08
N VAL A 40 -0.57 11.39 0.91
CA VAL A 40 -0.72 11.76 2.33
C VAL A 40 0.23 12.91 2.60
N GLU A 41 -0.32 14.07 2.94
CA GLU A 41 0.45 15.31 3.12
C GLU A 41 1.36 15.65 1.92
N SER A 42 2.68 15.62 2.12
CA SER A 42 3.73 15.90 1.13
C SER A 42 4.32 14.64 0.51
N LYS A 43 3.72 13.46 0.77
CA LYS A 43 4.15 12.15 0.30
C LYS A 43 3.17 11.60 -0.72
N ALA A 44 3.69 10.96 -1.76
CA ALA A 44 2.92 10.13 -2.68
C ALA A 44 3.28 8.66 -2.47
N PHE A 45 2.27 7.81 -2.45
CA PHE A 45 2.42 6.37 -2.35
C PHE A 45 1.94 5.70 -3.63
N GLU A 46 2.75 4.80 -4.18
CA GLU A 46 2.40 3.94 -5.30
C GLU A 46 2.44 2.50 -4.83
N ILE A 47 1.36 1.76 -5.08
CA ILE A 47 1.24 0.34 -4.75
C ILE A 47 1.11 -0.42 -6.06
N VAL A 48 2.01 -1.38 -6.27
CA VAL A 48 1.96 -2.30 -7.40
C VAL A 48 1.79 -3.71 -6.88
N VAL A 49 0.72 -4.38 -7.30
CA VAL A 49 0.44 -5.80 -7.03
C VAL A 49 0.70 -6.57 -8.31
N ASP A 50 1.49 -7.64 -8.22
CA ASP A 50 1.90 -8.43 -9.37
C ASP A 50 1.78 -9.93 -9.05
N ASP A 51 1.17 -10.70 -9.94
CA ASP A 51 1.15 -12.17 -9.86
C ASP A 51 2.24 -12.74 -10.77
N ARG A 52 3.36 -13.12 -10.14
CA ARG A 52 4.50 -13.73 -10.81
C ARG A 52 4.49 -15.23 -10.60
N LYS A 53 4.04 -15.97 -11.61
CA LYS A 53 4.05 -17.45 -11.61
C LYS A 53 3.22 -18.05 -10.45
N GLY A 54 2.06 -17.46 -10.14
CA GLY A 54 1.19 -17.89 -9.04
C GLY A 54 1.65 -17.41 -7.67
N LYS A 55 2.61 -16.47 -7.62
CA LYS A 55 3.10 -15.86 -6.39
C LYS A 55 2.80 -14.38 -6.40
N LEU A 56 1.97 -13.96 -5.45
CA LEU A 56 1.62 -12.57 -5.25
C LEU A 56 2.82 -11.80 -4.67
N GLN A 57 3.15 -10.69 -5.30
CA GLN A 57 4.15 -9.73 -4.81
C GLN A 57 3.53 -8.34 -4.78
N VAL A 58 3.76 -7.61 -3.69
CA VAL A 58 3.37 -6.21 -3.55
C VAL A 58 4.62 -5.35 -3.42
N LEU A 59 4.69 -4.27 -4.18
CA LEU A 59 5.68 -3.21 -4.04
C LEU A 59 4.96 -1.95 -3.58
N ILE A 60 5.39 -1.41 -2.44
CA ILE A 60 4.92 -0.11 -1.94
C ILE A 60 6.07 0.87 -2.07
N VAL A 61 5.85 1.98 -2.78
CA VAL A 61 6.84 3.04 -3.00
C VAL A 61 6.33 4.32 -2.35
N GLU A 62 7.12 4.91 -1.45
CA GLU A 62 6.91 6.26 -0.92
C GLU A 62 7.80 7.25 -1.69
N LYS A 63 7.23 8.36 -2.16
CA LYS A 63 7.93 9.46 -2.84
C LYS A 63 7.77 10.76 -2.06
N LYS A 64 8.89 11.46 -1.82
CA LYS A 64 8.90 12.81 -1.22
C LYS A 64 10.18 13.55 -1.62
N GLY A 65 10.05 14.81 -2.02
CA GLY A 65 11.21 15.70 -2.25
C GLY A 65 12.24 15.19 -3.27
N GLY A 66 11.79 14.45 -4.29
CA GLY A 66 12.67 13.84 -5.29
C GLY A 66 13.38 12.55 -4.85
N VAL A 67 13.11 12.05 -3.64
CA VAL A 67 13.62 10.77 -3.13
C VAL A 67 12.50 9.74 -3.11
N SER A 68 12.86 8.47 -3.25
CA SER A 68 11.93 7.34 -3.13
C SER A 68 12.46 6.29 -2.15
N SER A 69 11.56 5.81 -1.29
CA SER A 69 11.77 4.67 -0.40
C SER A 69 10.78 3.58 -0.80
N TRP A 70 11.12 2.30 -0.59
CA TRP A 70 10.24 1.20 -1.00
C TRP A 70 10.38 -0.04 -0.14
N VAL A 71 9.33 -0.84 -0.11
CA VAL A 71 9.30 -2.18 0.49
C VAL A 71 8.62 -3.17 -0.44
N ARG A 72 9.09 -4.41 -0.44
CA ARG A 72 8.49 -5.52 -1.19
C ARG A 72 7.98 -6.58 -0.24
N LEU A 73 6.74 -6.99 -0.43
CA LEU A 73 6.05 -8.00 0.35
C LEU A 73 5.71 -9.20 -0.54
N GLY A 74 5.96 -10.41 -0.05
CA GLY A 74 5.36 -11.63 -0.57
C GLY A 74 4.03 -11.95 0.12
N SER A 75 3.38 -13.03 -0.31
CA SER A 75 2.07 -13.47 0.21
C SER A 75 1.99 -13.53 1.73
N ASP A 76 2.94 -14.19 2.40
CA ASP A 76 2.92 -14.37 3.86
C ASP A 76 3.09 -13.03 4.59
N SER A 77 4.09 -12.24 4.18
CA SER A 77 4.36 -10.92 4.74
C SER A 77 3.24 -9.91 4.47
N LEU A 78 2.49 -10.07 3.38
CA LEU A 78 1.35 -9.20 3.08
C LEU A 78 0.22 -9.42 4.09
N GLY A 79 -0.03 -10.67 4.50
CA GLY A 79 -1.01 -10.98 5.54
C GLY A 79 -0.69 -10.25 6.86
N PHE A 80 0.54 -10.39 7.34
CA PHE A 80 1.00 -9.71 8.55
C PHE A 80 0.97 -8.18 8.43
N PHE A 81 1.32 -7.64 7.27
CA PHE A 81 1.26 -6.20 7.02
C PHE A 81 -0.17 -5.66 7.12
N LEU A 82 -1.15 -6.34 6.52
CA LEU A 82 -2.56 -5.92 6.57
C LEU A 82 -3.15 -6.06 7.97
N GLU A 83 -2.79 -7.11 8.70
CA GLU A 83 -3.18 -7.29 10.11
C GLU A 83 -2.67 -6.14 10.98
N GLY A 84 -1.39 -5.81 10.86
CA GLY A 84 -0.78 -4.66 11.55
C GLY A 84 -1.42 -3.33 11.14
N LEU A 85 -1.67 -3.11 9.85
CA LEU A 85 -2.32 -1.89 9.36
C LEU A 85 -3.73 -1.73 9.94
N ASN A 86 -4.52 -2.81 9.98
CA ASN A 86 -5.85 -2.80 10.56
C ASN A 86 -5.84 -2.49 12.06
N LEU A 87 -4.85 -3.01 12.81
CA LEU A 87 -4.63 -2.66 14.21
C LEU A 87 -4.29 -1.18 14.38
N CYS A 88 -3.45 -0.61 13.51
CA CYS A 88 -3.16 0.83 13.49
C CYS A 88 -4.41 1.68 13.25
N ILE A 89 -5.27 1.28 12.30
CA ILE A 89 -6.50 2.02 11.95
C ILE A 89 -7.51 1.99 13.11
N LYS A 90 -7.66 0.84 13.78
CA LYS A 90 -8.64 0.66 14.85
C LYS A 90 -8.30 1.41 16.13
N ASP A 91 -7.13 2.05 16.20
CA ASP A 91 -6.63 2.80 17.37
C ASP A 91 -6.88 2.00 18.66
N GLU A 92 -6.54 0.69 18.65
CA GLU A 92 -6.53 -0.10 19.87
C GLU A 92 -5.39 0.44 20.73
N LYS A 93 -5.69 1.49 21.51
CA LYS A 93 -4.78 2.29 22.35
C LYS A 93 -3.96 1.49 23.38
N GLU A 94 -4.15 0.18 23.42
CA GLU A 94 -3.52 -0.77 24.35
C GLU A 94 -2.78 -1.91 23.63
N ALA A 95 -2.71 -1.92 22.30
CA ALA A 95 -1.82 -2.83 21.58
C ALA A 95 -0.38 -2.35 21.80
N ARG A 96 0.24 -2.80 22.89
CA ARG A 96 1.67 -2.63 23.14
C ARG A 96 2.40 -3.32 22.00
N TRP A 97 2.76 -2.56 20.96
CA TRP A 97 3.51 -3.06 19.81
C TRP A 97 4.79 -3.70 20.31
N GLY A 98 4.79 -5.04 20.37
CA GLY A 98 5.96 -5.80 20.76
C GLY A 98 7.03 -5.57 19.71
N ARG A 99 8.27 -5.32 20.16
CA ARG A 99 9.42 -5.40 19.25
C ARG A 99 9.71 -6.85 18.88
N GLU A 100 8.98 -7.82 19.40
CA GLU A 100 9.17 -9.25 19.17
C GLU A 100 7.98 -9.83 18.38
N TRP A 101 8.25 -10.67 17.39
CA TRP A 101 7.24 -11.40 16.64
C TRP A 101 7.67 -12.85 16.41
N LYS A 102 6.70 -13.74 16.17
CA LYS A 102 6.97 -15.16 15.89
C LYS A 102 6.55 -15.48 14.46
N GLU A 103 7.48 -15.95 13.65
CA GLU A 103 7.24 -16.37 12.27
C GLU A 103 7.83 -17.77 12.06
N GLN A 104 7.02 -18.69 11.53
CA GLN A 104 7.42 -20.09 11.27
C GLN A 104 8.06 -20.80 12.48
N GLY A 105 7.57 -20.53 13.68
CA GLY A 105 8.10 -21.12 14.90
C GLY A 105 9.32 -20.40 15.49
N ARG A 106 9.93 -19.46 14.78
CA ARG A 106 11.08 -18.67 15.23
C ARG A 106 10.63 -17.34 15.79
N MET A 107 11.26 -16.90 16.88
CA MET A 107 11.04 -15.58 17.45
C MET A 107 12.07 -14.61 16.85
N TYR A 108 11.61 -13.43 16.47
CA TYR A 108 12.39 -12.33 15.92
C TYR A 108 12.19 -11.11 16.81
N SER A 109 13.17 -10.20 16.84
CA SER A 109 13.02 -8.92 17.49
C SER A 109 13.63 -7.77 16.69
N MET A 110 13.03 -6.59 16.79
CA MET A 110 13.55 -5.33 16.26
C MET A 110 14.40 -4.69 17.37
N THR A 111 15.71 -4.58 17.13
CA THR A 111 16.66 -3.96 18.05
C THR A 111 16.80 -2.46 17.80
#